data_AF-A0A6N9VGB3-F1
#
_entry.id   AF-A0A6N9VGB3-F1
#
_cell.length_a   1.000
_cell.length_b   1.000
_cell.length_c   1.000
_cell.angle_alpha   90.00
_cell.angle_beta   90.00
_cell.angle_gamma   90.00
#
_symmetry.space_group_name_H-M   'P 1'
#
loop_
_entity.id
_entity.type
_entity.pdbx_description
1 polymer ?
#
loop_
_entity_poly.entity_id
_entity_poly.type
_entity_poly.pdbx_seq_one_letter_code
_entity_poly.pdbx_strand_id
1 'polypeptide(L)' 'LPPAERADVDRITVAARATMGADAFSEAYARGARLDPEEALHQARTALPAFSER' A
#
# COMPACT_ATOMS: atom_id res chain seq x y z
N LEU A 1 14.45 -5.09 4.08
CA LEU A 1 13.48 -5.23 5.18
C LEU A 1 13.97 -6.32 6.12
N PRO A 2 14.16 -5.99 7.41
CA PRO A 2 14.18 -6.96 8.49
C PRO A 2 13.01 -7.97 8.40
N PRO A 3 13.14 -9.18 8.95
CA PRO A 3 12.14 -10.24 8.79
C PRO A 3 10.73 -9.85 9.22
N ALA A 4 10.58 -9.15 10.35
CA ALA A 4 9.28 -8.70 10.84
C ALA A 4 8.62 -7.71 9.87
N GLU A 5 9.37 -6.69 9.44
CA GLU A 5 8.89 -5.71 8.46
C GLU A 5 8.49 -6.36 7.13
N ARG A 6 9.22 -7.39 6.68
CA ARG A 6 8.84 -8.16 5.48
C ARG A 6 7.53 -8.92 5.67
N ALA A 7 7.36 -9.58 6.81
CA ALA A 7 6.14 -10.34 7.10
C ALA A 7 4.90 -9.44 7.09
N ASP A 8 5.02 -8.19 7.57
CA ASP A 8 3.93 -7.23 7.53
C ASP A 8 3.60 -6.77 6.10
N VAL A 9 4.62 -6.48 5.29
CA VAL A 9 4.44 -6.15 3.86
C VAL A 9 3.76 -7.30 3.10
N ASP A 10 4.20 -8.54 3.33
CA ASP A 10 3.62 -9.71 2.67
C ASP A 10 2.15 -9.90 3.06
N ARG A 11 1.82 -9.75 4.36
CA ARG A 11 0.45 -9.86 4.86
C ARG A 11 -0.47 -8.80 4.23
N ILE A 12 -0.03 -7.54 4.18
CA ILE A 12 -0.80 -6.45 3.57
C ILE A 12 -0.95 -6.66 2.06
N THR A 13 0.10 -7.11 1.38
CA THR A 13 0.07 -7.40 -0.06
C THR A 13 -0.95 -8.50 -0.39
N VAL A 14 -0.99 -9.57 0.39
CA VAL A 14 -1.98 -10.65 0.24
C VAL A 14 -3.40 -10.10 0.45
N ALA A 15 -3.63 -9.35 1.52
CA ALA A 15 -4.95 -8.79 1.82
C ALA A 15 -5.42 -7.80 0.73
N ALA A 16 -4.54 -6.93 0.25
CA ALA A 16 -4.83 -5.96 -0.81
C ALA A 16 -5.18 -6.67 -2.12
N ARG A 17 -4.39 -7.67 -2.53
CA ARG A 17 -4.65 -8.45 -3.75
C ARG A 17 -5.97 -9.22 -3.65
N ALA A 18 -6.30 -9.79 -2.49
CA ALA A 18 -7.56 -10.47 -2.26
C ALA A 18 -8.76 -9.53 -2.34
N THR A 19 -8.62 -8.30 -1.81
CA THR A 19 -9.69 -7.29 -1.78
C THR A 19 -9.91 -6.65 -3.15
N MET A 20 -8.83 -6.30 -3.85
CA MET A 20 -8.89 -5.55 -5.11
C MET A 20 -9.06 -6.45 -6.34
N GLY A 21 -8.66 -7.72 -6.22
CA GLY A 21 -8.41 -8.58 -7.38
C GLY A 21 -7.00 -8.39 -7.95
N ALA A 22 -6.50 -9.42 -8.64
CA ALA A 22 -5.11 -9.49 -9.08
C ALA A 22 -4.72 -8.41 -10.10
N ASP A 23 -5.60 -8.13 -11.07
CA ASP A 23 -5.30 -7.18 -12.15
C ASP A 23 -5.32 -5.74 -11.64
N ALA A 24 -6.38 -5.37 -10.90
CA ALA A 24 -6.49 -4.05 -10.29
C ALA A 24 -5.35 -3.77 -9.30
N PHE A 25 -4.93 -4.78 -8.51
CA PHE A 25 -3.75 -4.67 -7.66
C PHE A 25 -2.48 -4.41 -8.49
N SER A 26 -2.27 -5.18 -9.56
CA SER A 26 -1.07 -5.07 -10.40
C SER A 26 -0.96 -3.70 -11.06
N GLU A 27 -2.07 -3.17 -11.57
CA GLU A 27 -2.12 -1.82 -12.14
C GLU A 27 -1.84 -0.75 -11.10
N ALA A 28 -2.45 -0.84 -9.91
CA ALA A 28 -2.22 0.11 -8.82
C ALA A 28 -0.76 0.08 -8.35
N TYR A 29 -0.18 -1.12 -8.20
CA TYR A 29 1.23 -1.30 -7.85
C TYR A 29 2.16 -0.68 -8.89
N ALA A 30 1.89 -0.91 -10.19
CA ALA A 30 2.69 -0.34 -11.28
C ALA A 30 2.57 1.19 -11.40
N ARG A 31 1.44 1.78 -10.98
CA ARG A 31 1.31 3.23 -10.83
C ARG A 31 2.13 3.73 -9.64
N GLY A 32 2.00 3.10 -8.48
CA GLY A 32 2.72 3.47 -7.25
C GLY A 32 4.23 3.39 -7.38
N ALA A 33 4.76 2.39 -8.11
CA ALA A 33 6.20 2.21 -8.34
C ALA A 33 6.86 3.33 -9.15
N ARG A 34 6.07 4.24 -9.75
CA ARG A 34 6.55 5.42 -10.48
C ARG A 34 6.56 6.70 -9.65
N LEU A 35 6.06 6.65 -8.42
CA LEU A 35 6.07 7.79 -7.51
C LEU A 35 7.43 7.89 -6.83
N ASP A 36 7.91 9.11 -6.63
CA ASP A 36 8.98 9.34 -5.66
C ASP A 36 8.45 9.14 -4.22
N PRO A 37 9.35 8.98 -3.23
CA PRO A 37 8.94 8.73 -1.85
C PRO A 37 8.06 9.83 -1.23
N GLU A 38 8.24 11.10 -1.62
CA GLU A 38 7.46 12.22 -1.06
C GLU A 38 6.04 12.23 -1.61
N GLU A 39 5.89 12.00 -2.91
CA GLU A 39 4.60 11.87 -3.58
C GLU A 39 3.84 10.65 -3.06
N ALA A 40 4.51 9.50 -2.91
CA ALA A 40 3.91 8.30 -2.32
C ALA A 40 3.39 8.56 -0.90
N LEU A 41 4.16 9.28 -0.08
CA LEU A 41 3.78 9.64 1.28
C LEU A 41 2.61 10.63 1.31
N HIS A 42 2.60 11.62 0.41
CA HIS A 42 1.49 12.56 0.27
C HIS A 42 0.18 11.85 -0.07
N GLN A 43 0.20 10.98 -1.09
CA GLN A 43 -0.97 10.21 -1.52
C GLN A 43 -1.47 9.26 -0.42
N ALA A 44 -0.58 8.58 0.31
CA ALA A 44 -0.97 7.72 1.41
C ALA A 44 -1.69 8.49 2.54
N ARG A 45 -1.22 9.71 2.85
CA ARG A 45 -1.82 10.57 3.88
C ARG A 45 -3.19 11.10 3.48
N THR A 46 -3.43 11.34 2.19
CA THR A 46 -4.71 11.86 1.70
C THR A 46 -5.74 10.76 1.42
N ALA A 47 -5.29 9.55 1.08
CA ALA A 47 -6.16 8.41 0.81
C ALA A 47 -6.67 7.72 2.08
N LEU A 48 -5.88 7.74 3.16
CA LEU A 48 -6.34 7.25 4.46
C LEU A 48 -7.27 8.31 5.06
N PRO A 49 -8.51 7.98 5.45
CA PRO A 49 -9.28 8.88 6.31
C PRO A 49 -8.41 9.16 7.54
N ALA A 50 -8.40 10.41 8.02
CA ALA A 50 -7.73 10.74 9.27
C ALA A 50 -8.16 9.68 10.29
N PHE A 51 -7.20 8.86 10.73
CA PHE A 51 -7.45 7.90 11.79
C PHE A 51 -7.83 8.76 12.99
N SER A 52 -9.12 8.96 13.20
CA SER A 52 -9.62 9.55 14.41
C SER A 52 -9.37 8.47 15.45
N GLU A 53 -8.26 8.63 16.19
CA GLU A 53 -7.92 7.80 17.33
C GLU A 53 -9.18 7.67 18.21
N ARG A 54 -9.69 6.45 18.31
CA ARG A 54 -10.57 6.04 19.40
C ARG A 54 -9.81 5.06 20.26
#